data_AF-A0A6B2G1M7-F1
#
_entry.id   AF-A0A6B2G1M7-F1
#
_cell.length_a   1.000
_cell.length_b   1.000
_cell.length_c   1.000
_cell.angle_alpha   90.00
_cell.angle_beta   90.00
_cell.angle_gamma   90.00
#
_symmetry.space_group_name_H-M   'P 1'
#
loop_
_entity.id
_entity.type
_entity.pdbx_description
1 polymer ?
#
loop_
_entity_poly.entity_id
_entity_poly.type
_entity_poly.pdbx_seq_one_letter_code
_entity_poly.pdbx_strand_id
1 'polypeptide(L)'
;MSFENLDKCENEEIVAFLISNSIAVYNLEKHLSDHERCVLIRRKYFEKVAGVLISENLSYKNYDYEKVYNRCCENVVGYVGIPVGLCGPILLNGEQYYVPLATTEGCLVASTTRGASCISDCGIKGVLVEDGMTRAPVICTDSVDTAL
;
A
#
# COMPACT_ATOMS: atom_id res chain seq x y z
N MET A 1 -23.28 -6.96 -25.49
CA MET A 1 -22.09 -7.82 -25.49
C MET A 1 -21.89 -8.29 -24.06
N SER A 2 -21.87 -9.60 -23.80
CA SER A 2 -21.53 -10.10 -22.47
C SER A 2 -20.08 -9.72 -22.18
N PHE A 3 -19.84 -9.09 -21.02
CA PHE A 3 -18.50 -8.67 -20.56
C PHE A 3 -17.59 -9.86 -20.15
N GLU A 4 -17.98 -11.09 -20.50
CA GLU A 4 -17.35 -12.35 -20.08
C GLU A 4 -16.04 -12.68 -20.83
N ASN A 5 -15.55 -11.78 -21.71
CA ASN A 5 -14.33 -12.06 -22.49
C ASN A 5 -13.43 -10.83 -22.71
N LEU A 6 -13.40 -9.90 -21.75
CA LEU A 6 -12.52 -8.72 -21.81
C LEU A 6 -11.03 -9.10 -21.83
N ASP A 7 -10.67 -10.30 -21.35
CA ASP A 7 -9.32 -10.85 -21.44
C ASP A 7 -8.80 -10.93 -22.91
N LYS A 8 -9.68 -11.06 -23.90
CA LYS A 8 -9.30 -11.14 -25.32
C LYS A 8 -9.34 -9.80 -26.08
N CYS A 9 -9.93 -8.76 -25.48
CA CYS A 9 -10.01 -7.45 -26.11
C CYS A 9 -8.64 -6.77 -26.14
N GLU A 10 -8.43 -5.83 -27.05
CA GLU A 10 -7.23 -5.00 -27.03
C GLU A 10 -7.30 -3.95 -25.92
N ASN A 11 -6.15 -3.51 -25.42
CA ASN A 11 -6.10 -2.56 -24.29
C ASN A 11 -6.82 -1.24 -24.63
N GLU A 12 -6.70 -0.78 -25.87
CA GLU A 12 -7.33 0.44 -26.38
C GLU A 12 -8.86 0.36 -26.37
N GLU A 13 -9.44 -0.82 -26.66
CA GLU A 13 -10.88 -1.07 -26.62
C GLU A 13 -11.40 -1.02 -25.18
N ILE A 14 -10.67 -1.66 -24.26
CA ILE A 14 -11.02 -1.64 -22.83
C ILE A 14 -10.98 -0.21 -22.29
N VAL A 15 -9.98 0.58 -22.68
CA VAL A 15 -9.91 2.00 -22.33
C VAL A 15 -11.12 2.78 -22.89
N ALA A 16 -11.58 2.48 -24.11
CA ALA A 16 -12.79 3.11 -24.66
C ALA A 16 -14.07 2.71 -23.89
N PHE A 17 -14.17 1.47 -23.40
CA PHE A 17 -15.26 1.05 -22.52
C PHE A 17 -15.25 1.76 -21.16
N LEU A 18 -14.06 2.03 -20.62
CA LEU A 18 -13.92 2.84 -19.40
C LEU A 18 -14.36 4.30 -19.63
N ILE A 19 -13.91 4.92 -20.73
CA ILE A 19 -14.28 6.31 -21.07
C ILE A 19 -15.79 6.46 -21.29
N SER A 20 -16.43 5.46 -21.90
CA SER A 20 -17.88 5.46 -22.12
C SER A 20 -18.71 5.10 -20.87
N ASN A 21 -18.07 4.90 -19.70
CA ASN A 21 -18.68 4.43 -18.45
C ASN A 21 -19.42 3.09 -18.58
N SER A 22 -19.06 2.27 -19.58
CA SER A 22 -19.60 0.92 -19.73
C SER A 22 -19.08 -0.04 -18.65
N ILE A 23 -17.87 0.25 -18.14
CA ILE A 23 -17.20 -0.47 -17.05
C ILE A 23 -16.65 0.55 -16.06
N ALA A 24 -16.84 0.31 -14.76
CA ALA A 24 -16.25 1.16 -13.73
C ALA A 24 -14.75 0.86 -13.54
N VAL A 25 -13.92 1.90 -13.51
CA VAL A 25 -12.44 1.81 -13.44
C VAL A 25 -11.92 1.00 -12.24
N TYR A 26 -12.61 1.08 -11.10
CA TYR A 26 -12.24 0.37 -9.87
C TYR A 26 -12.68 -1.10 -9.87
N ASN A 27 -13.45 -1.55 -10.86
CA ASN A 27 -13.94 -2.93 -10.98
C ASN A 27 -13.21 -3.71 -12.10
N LEU A 28 -12.14 -3.17 -12.70
CA LEU A 28 -11.42 -3.83 -13.80
C LEU A 28 -10.97 -5.24 -13.45
N GLU A 29 -10.47 -5.44 -12.24
CA GLU A 29 -9.99 -6.71 -11.70
C GLU A 29 -11.10 -7.78 -11.54
N LYS A 30 -12.38 -7.39 -11.61
CA LYS A 30 -13.51 -8.36 -11.65
C LYS A 30 -13.72 -8.94 -13.04
N HIS A 31 -13.23 -8.27 -14.07
CA HIS A 31 -13.51 -8.57 -15.47
C HIS A 31 -12.27 -9.07 -16.24
N LEU A 32 -11.08 -8.81 -15.70
CA LEU A 32 -9.80 -9.20 -16.25
C LEU A 32 -9.08 -10.08 -15.23
N SER A 33 -8.53 -11.20 -15.69
CA SER A 33 -7.76 -12.12 -14.84
C SER A 33 -6.36 -11.58 -14.51
N ASP A 34 -5.77 -10.86 -15.45
CA ASP A 34 -4.44 -10.25 -15.30
C ASP A 34 -4.53 -8.90 -14.57
N HIS A 35 -4.12 -8.91 -13.30
CA HIS A 35 -4.14 -7.71 -12.45
C HIS A 35 -3.07 -6.67 -12.85
N GLU A 36 -1.91 -7.10 -13.35
CA GLU A 36 -0.89 -6.16 -13.84
C GLU A 36 -1.41 -5.43 -15.09
N ARG A 37 -2.09 -6.16 -15.98
CA ARG A 37 -2.77 -5.56 -17.13
C ARG A 37 -3.87 -4.58 -16.71
N CYS A 38 -4.62 -4.86 -15.64
CA CYS A 38 -5.59 -3.91 -15.09
C CYS A 38 -4.91 -2.59 -14.70
N VAL A 39 -3.76 -2.66 -14.03
CA VAL A 39 -2.95 -1.49 -13.66
C VAL A 39 -2.51 -0.72 -14.90
N LEU A 40 -2.01 -1.41 -15.94
CA LEU A 40 -1.62 -0.79 -17.21
C LEU A 40 -2.80 -0.06 -17.89
N ILE A 41 -3.95 -0.71 -18.01
CA ILE A 41 -5.15 -0.13 -18.63
C ILE A 41 -5.62 1.10 -17.84
N ARG A 42 -5.62 1.01 -16.51
CA ARG A 42 -5.96 2.12 -15.63
C ARG A 42 -5.03 3.31 -15.80
N ARG A 43 -3.73 3.07 -15.96
CA ARG A 43 -2.76 4.13 -16.27
C ARG A 43 -3.12 4.86 -17.58
N LYS A 44 -3.34 4.11 -18.67
CA LYS A 44 -3.75 4.66 -19.97
C LYS A 44 -5.06 5.44 -19.90
N TYR A 45 -6.02 4.96 -19.10
CA TYR A 45 -7.30 5.64 -18.89
C TYR A 45 -7.10 7.01 -18.22
N PHE A 46 -6.34 7.09 -17.13
CA PHE A 46 -6.12 8.35 -16.41
C PHE A 46 -5.28 9.35 -17.22
N GLU A 47 -4.31 8.89 -18.00
CA GLU A 47 -3.57 9.75 -18.93
C GLU A 47 -4.50 10.42 -19.95
N LYS A 48 -5.49 9.68 -20.47
CA LYS A 48 -6.46 10.21 -21.45
C LYS A 48 -7.53 11.11 -20.84
N VAL A 49 -8.11 10.72 -19.70
CA VAL A 49 -9.28 11.41 -19.12
C VAL A 49 -8.89 12.57 -18.22
N ALA A 50 -7.88 12.38 -17.36
CA ALA A 50 -7.49 13.38 -16.38
C ALA A 50 -6.37 14.31 -16.90
N GLY A 51 -5.77 14.00 -18.05
CA GLY A 51 -4.58 14.70 -18.55
C GLY A 51 -3.37 14.56 -17.60
N VAL A 52 -3.39 13.57 -16.71
CA VAL A 52 -2.32 13.32 -15.74
C VAL A 52 -1.28 12.44 -16.41
N LEU A 53 -0.07 12.97 -16.56
CA LEU A 53 1.07 12.17 -17.00
C LEU A 53 1.53 11.29 -15.83
N ILE A 54 1.25 9.99 -15.90
CA ILE A 54 1.79 9.04 -14.94
C ILE A 54 3.23 8.79 -15.34
N SER A 55 4.16 9.16 -14.45
CA SER A 55 5.59 9.03 -14.72
C SER A 55 5.96 7.63 -15.20
N GLU A 56 6.76 7.56 -16.27
CA GLU A 56 7.36 6.31 -16.75
C GLU A 56 8.26 5.67 -15.69
N ASN A 57 8.77 6.46 -14.75
CA ASN A 57 9.60 5.99 -13.63
C ASN A 57 8.77 5.34 -12.51
N LEU A 58 7.44 5.45 -12.54
CA LEU A 58 6.59 4.78 -11.57
C LEU A 58 6.47 3.30 -11.94
N SER A 59 7.20 2.46 -11.22
CA SER A 59 7.17 1.01 -11.36
C SER A 59 5.76 0.45 -11.23
N TYR A 60 5.42 -0.51 -12.09
CA TYR A 60 4.16 -1.23 -11.99
C TYR A 60 4.24 -2.69 -12.44
N LYS A 61 5.34 -3.12 -13.05
CA LYS A 61 5.49 -4.49 -13.56
C LYS A 61 6.06 -5.43 -12.51
N ASN A 62 5.81 -6.73 -12.66
CA ASN A 62 6.35 -7.81 -11.84
C ASN A 62 6.01 -7.66 -10.35
N TYR A 63 4.82 -7.15 -10.04
CA TYR A 63 4.32 -7.03 -8.68
C TYR A 63 3.05 -7.85 -8.51
N ASP A 64 2.94 -8.52 -7.36
CA ASP A 64 1.81 -9.37 -7.03
C ASP A 64 0.61 -8.52 -6.55
N TYR A 65 -0.15 -8.01 -7.53
CA TYR A 65 -1.33 -7.17 -7.27
C TYR A 65 -2.52 -7.95 -6.71
N GLU A 66 -2.53 -9.28 -6.79
CA GLU A 66 -3.57 -10.11 -6.19
C GLU A 66 -3.61 -9.91 -4.66
N LYS A 67 -2.44 -9.71 -4.04
CA LYS A 67 -2.32 -9.41 -2.60
C LYS A 67 -2.84 -8.02 -2.21
N VAL A 68 -2.87 -7.07 -3.14
CA VAL A 68 -3.30 -5.68 -2.89
C VAL A 68 -4.80 -5.52 -3.13
N TYR A 69 -5.33 -6.22 -4.13
CA TYR A 69 -6.71 -6.12 -4.55
C TYR A 69 -7.70 -6.41 -3.40
N ASN A 70 -8.66 -5.50 -3.19
CA ASN A 70 -9.67 -5.54 -2.12
C ASN A 70 -9.12 -5.66 -0.68
N ARG A 71 -7.85 -5.25 -0.46
CA ARG A 71 -7.21 -5.33 0.87
C ARG A 71 -6.49 -4.07 1.26
N CYS A 72 -5.60 -3.57 0.40
CA CYS A 72 -4.62 -2.55 0.79
C CYS A 72 -4.76 -1.22 0.04
N CYS A 73 -5.19 -1.25 -1.23
CA CYS A 73 -5.27 -0.05 -2.07
C CYS A 73 -6.25 -0.24 -3.22
N GLU A 74 -6.95 0.82 -3.58
CA GLU A 74 -7.87 0.91 -4.71
C GLU A 74 -7.26 1.75 -5.86
N ASN A 75 -7.80 1.58 -7.08
CA ASN A 75 -7.36 2.34 -8.27
C ASN A 75 -5.84 2.32 -8.49
N VAL A 76 -5.21 1.17 -8.26
CA VAL A 76 -3.75 1.01 -8.31
C VAL A 76 -3.21 1.34 -9.71
N VAL A 77 -2.22 2.24 -9.78
CA VAL A 77 -1.51 2.66 -11.00
C VAL A 77 -0.01 2.27 -11.00
N GLY A 78 0.44 1.60 -9.94
CA GLY A 78 1.82 1.18 -9.75
C GLY A 78 2.17 1.13 -8.27
N TYR A 79 3.47 1.14 -7.97
CA TYR A 79 4.02 1.16 -6.62
C TYR A 79 5.30 2.01 -6.57
N VAL A 80 5.67 2.44 -5.36
CA VAL A 80 6.91 3.18 -5.11
C VAL A 80 7.86 2.29 -4.35
N GLY A 81 9.10 2.18 -4.84
CA GLY A 81 10.18 1.54 -4.11
C GLY A 81 10.71 2.47 -3.01
N ILE A 82 10.79 1.98 -1.77
CA ILE A 82 11.40 2.70 -0.66
C ILE A 82 12.70 1.97 -0.28
N PRO A 83 13.86 2.64 -0.21
CA PRO A 83 15.09 2.02 0.25
C PRO A 83 14.92 1.43 1.64
N VAL A 84 15.38 0.19 1.84
CA VAL A 84 15.34 -0.51 3.13
C VAL A 84 16.76 -0.79 3.60
N GLY A 85 17.13 -0.19 4.72
CA GLY A 85 18.40 -0.46 5.42
C GLY A 85 18.19 -1.39 6.62
N LEU A 86 19.26 -2.03 7.08
CA LEU A 86 19.28 -2.81 8.32
C LEU A 86 20.03 -2.05 9.41
N CYS A 87 19.44 -1.99 10.60
CA CYS A 87 20.05 -1.45 11.81
C CYS A 87 20.27 -2.56 12.83
N GLY A 88 21.48 -2.69 13.39
CA GLY A 88 21.75 -3.64 14.46
C GLY A 88 23.17 -4.24 14.43
N PRO A 89 23.42 -5.28 15.26
CA PRO A 89 22.44 -5.94 16.11
C PRO A 89 22.04 -5.09 17.33
N ILE A 90 20.77 -5.16 17.72
CA ILE A 90 20.25 -4.60 18.98
C ILE A 90 20.04 -5.76 19.95
N LEU A 91 20.72 -5.74 21.09
CA LEU A 91 20.52 -6.72 22.17
C LEU A 91 19.33 -6.31 23.03
N LEU A 92 18.16 -6.91 22.78
CA LEU A 92 16.91 -6.64 23.48
C LEU A 92 16.44 -7.89 24.22
N ASN A 93 16.22 -7.78 25.53
CA ASN A 93 15.72 -8.88 26.38
C ASN A 93 16.55 -10.18 26.28
N GLY A 94 17.85 -10.07 25.97
CA GLY A 94 18.75 -11.22 25.82
C GLY A 94 18.86 -11.78 24.39
N GLU A 95 18.12 -11.23 23.42
CA GLU A 95 18.15 -11.63 22.02
C GLU A 95 18.69 -10.52 21.11
N GLN A 96 19.36 -10.89 20.02
CA GLN A 96 19.91 -9.93 19.04
C GLN A 96 18.97 -9.77 17.85
N TYR A 97 18.68 -8.51 17.50
CA TYR A 97 17.80 -8.16 16.38
C TYR A 97 18.50 -7.27 15.35
N TYR A 98 18.27 -7.56 14.07
CA TYR A 98 18.49 -6.61 12.99
C TYR A 98 17.13 -6.02 12.57
N VAL A 99 16.98 -4.72 12.74
CA VAL A 99 15.73 -4.00 12.49
C VAL A 99 15.74 -3.45 11.06
N PRO A 100 14.80 -3.84 10.19
CA PRO A 100 14.64 -3.22 8.88
C PRO A 100 14.02 -1.83 9.02
N LEU A 101 14.62 -0.84 8.34
CA LEU A 101 14.17 0.55 8.30
C LEU A 101 13.95 0.96 6.84
N ALA A 102 12.70 1.19 6.45
CA ALA A 102 12.35 1.74 5.15
C ALA A 102 12.33 3.27 5.23
N THR A 103 13.26 3.95 4.55
CA THR A 103 13.38 5.41 4.63
C THR A 103 14.06 6.02 3.40
N THR A 104 13.72 7.28 3.11
CA THR A 104 14.46 8.14 2.17
C THR A 104 15.28 9.22 2.89
N GLU A 105 15.20 9.28 4.23
CA GLU A 105 15.94 10.25 5.04
C GLU A 105 17.42 9.85 5.13
N GLY A 106 18.30 10.79 4.78
CA GLY A 106 19.74 10.61 4.88
C GLY A 106 20.20 10.42 6.33
N CYS A 107 21.26 9.63 6.53
CA CYS A 107 21.87 9.34 7.83
C CYS A 107 20.99 8.65 8.88
N LEU A 108 19.68 8.50 8.70
CA LEU A 108 18.79 7.88 9.69
C LEU A 108 19.26 6.47 10.06
N VAL A 109 19.41 5.58 9.07
CA VAL A 109 19.87 4.19 9.30
C VAL A 109 21.24 4.17 9.96
N ALA A 110 22.18 4.98 9.49
CA ALA A 110 23.54 5.04 10.03
C ALA A 110 23.57 5.53 11.48
N SER A 111 22.79 6.55 11.80
CA SER A 111 22.64 7.09 13.15
C SER A 111 22.04 6.06 14.11
N THR A 112 20.97 5.37 13.69
CA THR A 112 20.35 4.32 14.50
C THR A 112 21.31 3.15 14.71
N THR A 113 22.07 2.73 13.69
CA THR A 113 23.11 1.68 13.84
C THR A 113 24.21 2.10 14.82
N ARG A 114 24.63 3.38 14.80
CA ARG A 114 25.57 3.90 15.79
C ARG A 114 24.98 3.82 17.20
N GLY A 115 23.71 4.20 17.37
CA GLY A 115 22.99 4.06 18.63
C GLY A 115 22.95 2.61 19.13
N ALA A 116 22.62 1.66 18.23
CA ALA A 116 22.62 0.22 18.52
C ALA A 116 24.00 -0.28 18.98
N SER A 117 25.07 0.18 18.33
CA SER A 117 26.44 -0.15 18.76
C SER A 117 26.81 0.45 20.12
N CYS A 118 26.26 1.60 20.51
CA CYS A 118 26.54 2.18 21.83
C CYS A 118 25.89 1.39 22.97
N ILE A 119 24.80 0.68 22.70
CA ILE A 119 24.05 -0.11 23.70
C ILE A 119 24.30 -1.62 23.58
N SER A 120 25.18 -2.06 22.66
CA SER A 120 25.40 -3.48 22.39
C SER A 120 25.90 -4.25 23.60
N ASP A 121 26.79 -3.63 24.38
CA ASP A 121 27.53 -4.30 25.45
C ASP A 121 26.69 -4.45 26.73
N CYS A 122 25.77 -3.51 26.98
CA CYS A 122 24.88 -3.54 28.14
C CYS A 122 23.50 -4.16 27.82
N GLY A 123 23.09 -4.12 26.55
CA GLY A 123 21.75 -4.52 26.12
C GLY A 123 20.65 -3.60 26.69
N ILE A 124 19.42 -3.86 26.25
CA ILE A 124 18.23 -3.14 26.69
C ILE A 124 17.14 -4.10 27.12
N LYS A 125 16.30 -3.65 28.08
CA LYS A 125 15.09 -4.37 28.51
C LYS A 125 13.85 -3.62 28.04
N GLY A 126 12.99 -4.29 27.28
CA GLY A 126 11.68 -3.78 26.87
C GLY A 126 10.58 -4.58 27.55
N VAL A 127 9.57 -3.88 28.09
CA VAL A 127 8.41 -4.49 28.74
C VAL A 127 7.15 -3.84 28.17
N LEU A 128 6.16 -4.67 27.81
CA LEU A 128 4.83 -4.23 27.41
C LEU A 128 4.02 -3.90 28.68
N VAL A 129 3.58 -2.65 28.81
CA VAL A 129 2.84 -2.20 30.01
C VAL A 129 1.33 -2.33 29.80
N GLU A 130 0.84 -2.03 28.60
CA GLU A 130 -0.57 -2.09 28.23
C GLU A 130 -0.71 -2.42 26.73
N ASP A 131 -1.78 -3.12 26.34
CA ASP A 131 -2.10 -3.47 24.95
C ASP A 131 -3.61 -3.36 24.74
N GLY A 132 -4.05 -2.44 23.86
CA GLY A 132 -5.47 -2.10 23.73
C GLY A 132 -5.86 -1.25 22.51
N MET A 133 -6.45 -1.92 21.52
CA MET A 133 -7.40 -1.43 20.51
C MET A 133 -8.55 -0.55 21.02
N THR A 134 -8.52 0.79 20.88
CA THR A 134 -9.71 1.61 21.16
C THR A 134 -10.43 2.05 19.89
N ARG A 135 -11.77 2.11 19.96
CA ARG A 135 -12.64 2.71 18.94
C ARG A 135 -13.83 3.34 19.66
N ALA A 136 -14.07 4.62 19.43
CA ALA A 136 -15.13 5.38 20.10
C ALA A 136 -16.21 5.79 19.08
N PRO A 137 -17.34 5.07 18.99
CA PRO A 137 -18.45 5.51 18.16
C PRO A 137 -19.14 6.72 18.79
N VAL A 138 -19.71 7.59 17.95
CA VAL A 138 -20.60 8.65 18.40
C VAL A 138 -22.04 8.15 18.30
N ILE A 139 -22.75 8.15 19.41
CA ILE A 139 -24.16 7.78 19.49
C ILE A 139 -24.94 9.07 19.79
N CYS A 140 -25.96 9.35 18.99
CA CYS A 140 -26.87 10.45 19.21
C CYS A 140 -28.11 9.93 19.98
N THR A 141 -28.51 10.64 21.02
CA THR A 141 -29.71 10.34 21.81
C THR A 141 -30.63 11.56 21.81
N ASP A 142 -31.92 11.34 22.11
CA ASP A 142 -32.93 12.40 22.04
C ASP A 142 -32.80 13.44 23.16
N SER A 143 -32.20 13.07 24.29
CA SER A 143 -31.98 13.93 25.45
C SER A 143 -30.78 13.47 26.28
N VAL A 144 -30.29 14.35 27.17
CA VAL A 144 -29.27 14.00 28.17
C VAL A 144 -29.77 12.88 29.08
N ASP A 145 -31.06 12.86 29.43
CA ASP A 145 -31.66 11.80 30.25
C ASP A 145 -31.58 10.42 29.57
N THR A 146 -31.50 10.38 28.23
CA THR A 146 -31.36 9.14 27.45
C THR A 146 -29.89 8.78 27.19
N ALA A 147 -28.98 9.74 27.38
CA ALA A 147 -27.54 9.59 27.17
C ALA A 147 -26.80 9.04 28.41
N LEU A 148 -27.38 9.24 29.60
CA LEU A 148 -26.84 8.84 30.90
C LEU A 148 -27.31 7.44 31.30
#